data_AF-A0A9Q2P9Q5-F1
#
_entry.id   AF-A0A9Q2P9Q5-F1
#
_cell.length_a   1.000
_cell.length_b   1.000
_cell.length_c   1.000
_cell.angle_alpha   90.00
_cell.angle_beta   90.00
_cell.angle_gamma   90.00
#
_symmetry.space_group_name_H-M   'P 1'
#
loop_
_entity.id
_entity.type
_entity.pdbx_description
1 polymer ?
#
loop_
_entity_poly.entity_id
_entity_poly.type
_entity_poly.pdbx_seq_one_letter_code
_entity_poly.pdbx_strand_id
1 'polypeptide(L)'
;MTSKKKNYDEAADWAEHEMTLPENSKTARRGAAAAEAGRALLARAHAGRPSLDPQAKPGEESPRRQVRLPLAVSEQVDALAAAQGRRAAEVMRDAITMYVNEHASR
;
A
#
# COMPACT_ATOMS: atom_id res chain seq x y z
N MET A 1 -2.29 1.00 -28.54
CA MET A 1 -2.13 -0.07 -27.54
C MET A 1 -3.33 -0.03 -26.60
N THR A 2 -4.29 -0.91 -26.80
CA THR A 2 -5.51 -1.01 -25.99
C THR A 2 -5.17 -1.59 -24.62
N SER A 3 -5.39 -0.81 -23.56
CA SER A 3 -5.27 -1.27 -22.17
C SER A 3 -6.15 -2.51 -21.97
N LYS A 4 -5.54 -3.66 -21.63
CA LYS A 4 -6.27 -4.87 -21.23
C LYS A 4 -7.08 -4.49 -20.00
N LYS A 5 -8.41 -4.35 -20.11
CA LYS A 5 -9.28 -4.11 -18.96
C LYS A 5 -9.03 -5.25 -17.97
N LYS A 6 -8.62 -4.90 -16.74
CA LYS A 6 -8.46 -5.89 -15.67
C LYS A 6 -9.85 -6.45 -15.38
N ASN A 7 -10.04 -7.74 -15.63
CA ASN A 7 -11.26 -8.44 -15.30
C ASN A 7 -11.23 -8.78 -13.81
N TYR A 8 -11.90 -7.95 -13.01
CA TYR A 8 -11.89 -8.12 -11.55
C TYR A 8 -12.76 -9.29 -11.11
N ASP A 9 -13.78 -9.65 -11.89
CA ASP A 9 -14.68 -10.77 -11.60
C ASP A 9 -13.93 -12.09 -11.72
N GLU A 10 -13.16 -12.27 -12.80
CA GLU A 10 -12.31 -13.45 -12.99
C GLU A 10 -11.19 -13.56 -11.93
N ALA A 11 -10.65 -12.42 -11.50
CA ALA A 11 -9.67 -12.39 -10.41
C ALA A 11 -10.28 -12.75 -9.05
N ALA A 12 -11.55 -12.36 -8.81
CA ALA A 12 -12.29 -12.74 -7.61
C ALA A 12 -12.62 -14.23 -7.62
N ASP A 13 -13.13 -14.77 -8.74
CA ASP A 13 -13.45 -16.19 -8.90
C ASP A 13 -12.22 -17.08 -8.64
N TRP A 14 -11.06 -16.72 -9.20
CA TRP A 14 -9.81 -17.41 -8.91
C TRP A 14 -9.44 -17.35 -7.42
N ALA A 15 -9.56 -16.17 -6.79
CA ALA A 15 -9.22 -15.97 -5.39
C ALA A 15 -10.11 -16.79 -4.44
N GLU A 16 -11.38 -16.97 -4.79
CA GLU A 16 -12.36 -17.71 -3.99
C GLU A 16 -12.27 -19.23 -4.19
N HIS A 17 -11.98 -19.70 -5.41
CA HIS A 17 -12.13 -21.12 -5.75
C HIS A 17 -10.81 -21.84 -6.04
N GLU A 18 -9.79 -21.15 -6.53
CA GLU A 18 -8.58 -21.78 -7.08
C GLU A 18 -7.28 -21.36 -6.37
N MET A 19 -7.30 -20.29 -5.60
CA MET A 19 -6.10 -19.76 -4.97
C MET A 19 -5.55 -20.70 -3.90
N THR A 20 -4.36 -21.22 -4.15
CA THR A 20 -3.58 -22.00 -3.20
C THR A 20 -2.30 -21.24 -2.81
N LEU A 21 -2.08 -21.07 -1.51
CA LEU A 21 -0.87 -20.43 -0.99
C LEU A 21 0.20 -21.49 -0.68
N PRO A 22 1.47 -21.29 -1.10
CA PRO A 22 2.55 -22.22 -0.79
C PRO A 22 2.67 -22.48 0.71
N GLU A 23 2.85 -23.74 1.10
CA GLU A 23 2.93 -24.17 2.52
C GLU A 23 3.93 -23.33 3.33
N ASN A 24 5.10 -23.07 2.75
CA ASN A 24 6.18 -22.30 3.36
C ASN A 24 6.26 -20.85 2.85
N SER A 25 5.10 -20.23 2.58
CA SER A 25 5.06 -18.82 2.17
C SER A 25 5.68 -17.92 3.24
N LYS A 26 6.69 -17.13 2.85
CA LYS A 26 7.37 -16.16 3.73
C LYS A 26 6.50 -14.94 4.06
N THR A 27 5.39 -14.74 3.33
CA THR A 27 4.57 -13.53 3.39
C THR A 27 3.13 -13.81 3.85
N ALA A 28 2.64 -15.03 3.66
CA ALA A 28 1.28 -15.39 4.06
C ALA A 28 1.25 -15.85 5.53
N ARG A 29 0.40 -15.21 6.33
CA ARG A 29 0.11 -15.66 7.70
C ARG A 29 -0.91 -16.81 7.67
N ARG A 30 -0.84 -17.71 8.64
CA ARG A 30 -1.76 -18.85 8.80
C ARG A 30 -2.26 -18.96 10.26
N GLY A 31 -3.38 -19.67 10.47
CA GLY A 31 -3.91 -19.97 11.80
C GLY A 31 -4.15 -18.74 12.66
N ALA A 32 -3.71 -18.78 13.93
CA ALA A 32 -3.93 -17.70 14.90
C ALA A 32 -3.36 -16.35 14.45
N ALA A 33 -2.18 -16.33 13.82
CA ALA A 33 -1.55 -15.10 13.33
C ALA A 33 -2.34 -14.46 12.17
N ALA A 34 -3.00 -15.29 11.34
CA ALA A 34 -3.90 -14.78 10.30
C ALA A 34 -5.17 -14.19 10.92
N ALA A 35 -5.75 -14.87 11.92
CA ALA A 35 -6.95 -14.40 12.61
C ALA A 35 -6.72 -13.08 13.35
N GLU A 36 -5.59 -12.92 14.04
CA GLU A 36 -5.21 -11.68 14.71
C GLU A 36 -5.03 -10.52 13.71
N ALA A 37 -4.26 -10.75 12.64
CA ALA A 37 -4.07 -9.75 11.59
C ALA A 37 -5.39 -9.37 10.90
N GLY A 38 -6.28 -10.34 10.70
CA GLY A 38 -7.62 -10.13 10.14
C GLY A 38 -8.50 -9.26 11.05
N ARG A 39 -8.54 -9.55 12.36
CA ARG A 39 -9.29 -8.73 13.33
C ARG A 39 -8.75 -7.30 13.40
N ALA A 40 -7.43 -7.14 13.46
CA ALA A 40 -6.81 -5.82 13.45
C ALA A 40 -7.12 -5.05 12.15
N LEU A 41 -7.15 -5.74 11.00
CA LEU A 41 -7.52 -5.14 9.71
C LEU A 41 -9.00 -4.73 9.68
N LEU A 42 -9.91 -5.57 10.16
CA LEU A 42 -11.35 -5.26 10.18
C LEU A 42 -11.67 -4.13 11.16
N ALA A 43 -11.02 -4.11 12.32
CA ALA A 43 -11.20 -3.04 13.31
C ALA A 43 -10.84 -1.64 12.77
N ARG A 44 -9.93 -1.56 11.78
CA ARG A 44 -9.56 -0.30 11.11
C ARG A 44 -10.26 -0.08 9.76
N ALA A 45 -10.97 -1.07 9.23
CA ALA A 45 -11.55 -1.00 7.89
C ALA A 45 -13.06 -0.74 8.00
N HIS A 46 -13.48 0.47 7.67
CA HIS A 46 -14.90 0.84 7.70
C HIS A 46 -15.62 0.67 6.35
N ALA A 47 -14.87 0.57 5.24
CA ALA A 47 -15.25 0.02 3.93
C ALA A 47 -14.03 0.17 3.00
N GLY A 48 -13.70 -0.83 2.17
CA GLY A 48 -12.63 -0.72 1.17
C GLY A 48 -11.19 -0.80 1.71
N ARG A 49 -10.21 -0.28 0.94
CA ARG A 49 -8.80 -0.23 1.36
C ARG A 49 -8.66 0.74 2.53
N PRO A 50 -7.96 0.37 3.63
CA PRO A 50 -7.70 1.29 4.73
C PRO A 50 -7.01 2.56 4.25
N SER A 51 -7.41 3.71 4.82
CA SER A 51 -6.74 4.99 4.59
C SER A 51 -5.28 4.92 5.06
N LEU A 52 -4.42 5.75 4.45
CA LEU A 52 -3.03 5.91 4.87
C LEU A 52 -2.93 6.72 6.17
N ASP A 53 -3.97 7.47 6.53
CA ASP A 53 -4.09 8.16 7.81
C ASP A 53 -4.82 7.26 8.83
N PRO A 54 -4.16 6.88 9.94
CA PRO A 54 -4.78 6.08 11.01
C PRO A 54 -5.97 6.77 11.71
N GLN A 55 -6.09 8.10 11.60
CA GLN A 55 -7.16 8.89 12.20
C GLN A 55 -8.25 9.28 11.19
N ALA A 56 -8.16 8.80 9.94
CA ALA A 56 -9.17 9.06 8.93
C ALA A 56 -10.54 8.51 9.37
N LYS A 57 -11.58 9.31 9.15
CA LYS A 57 -12.96 8.86 9.38
C LYS A 57 -13.36 7.82 8.31
N PRO A 58 -14.37 6.98 8.60
CA PRO A 58 -14.98 6.12 7.59
C PRO A 58 -15.32 6.88 6.29
N GLY A 59 -14.81 6.40 5.16
CA GLY A 59 -15.05 7.03 3.84
C GLY A 59 -14.11 8.18 3.48
N GLU A 60 -13.20 8.60 4.37
CA GLU A 60 -12.16 9.58 4.02
C GLU A 60 -11.01 8.90 3.28
N GLU A 61 -10.80 9.31 2.02
CA GLU A 61 -9.70 8.83 1.19
C GLU A 61 -8.45 9.68 1.37
N SER A 62 -7.28 9.04 1.25
CA SER A 62 -6.01 9.76 1.22
C SER A 62 -5.87 10.52 -0.11
N PRO A 63 -5.70 11.86 -0.09
CA PRO A 63 -5.62 12.63 -1.33
C PRO A 63 -4.36 12.28 -2.12
N ARG A 64 -4.49 12.20 -3.46
CA ARG A 64 -3.37 11.93 -4.36
C ARG A 64 -2.76 13.23 -4.89
N ARG A 65 -1.44 13.32 -4.87
CA ARG A 65 -0.66 14.36 -5.57
C ARG A 65 0.26 13.71 -6.60
N GLN A 66 0.30 14.23 -7.83
CA GLN A 66 1.18 13.76 -8.90
C GLN A 66 2.20 14.85 -9.23
N VAL A 67 3.48 14.48 -9.32
CA VAL A 67 4.58 15.42 -9.61
C VAL A 67 5.57 14.76 -10.56
N ARG A 68 6.19 15.56 -11.44
CA ARG A 68 7.30 15.11 -12.28
C ARG A 68 8.61 15.32 -11.54
N LEU A 69 9.50 14.33 -11.59
CA LEU A 69 10.84 14.40 -11.00
C LEU A 69 11.89 14.35 -12.10
N PRO A 70 13.06 14.99 -11.91
CA PRO A 70 14.25 14.69 -12.69
C PRO A 70 14.58 13.20 -12.62
N LEU A 71 15.08 12.62 -13.72
CA LEU A 71 15.36 11.18 -13.81
C LEU A 71 16.25 10.70 -12.67
N ALA A 72 17.36 11.40 -12.42
CA ALA A 72 18.30 11.05 -11.36
C ALA A 72 17.64 10.99 -9.96
N VAL A 73 16.69 11.89 -9.68
CA VAL A 73 15.97 11.88 -8.40
C VAL A 73 15.00 10.71 -8.32
N SER A 74 14.32 10.38 -9.43
CA SER A 74 13.45 9.22 -9.50
C SER A 74 14.23 7.92 -9.23
N GLU A 75 15.39 7.76 -9.85
CA GLU A 75 16.25 6.58 -9.67
C GLU A 75 16.77 6.47 -8.22
N GLN A 76 17.10 7.60 -7.59
CA GLN A 76 17.50 7.62 -6.18
C GLN A 76 16.37 7.17 -5.24
N VAL A 77 15.12 7.55 -5.51
CA VAL A 77 13.96 7.08 -4.75
C VAL A 77 13.80 5.56 -4.88
N ASP A 78 13.93 5.03 -6.09
CA ASP A 78 13.82 3.59 -6.34
C ASP A 78 14.95 2.81 -5.65
N ALA A 79 16.19 3.30 -5.71
CA ALA A 79 17.32 2.70 -5.03
C ALA A 79 17.15 2.70 -3.51
N LEU A 80 16.67 3.81 -2.94
CA LEU A 80 16.41 3.93 -1.50
C LEU A 80 15.30 2.97 -1.05
N ALA A 81 14.23 2.86 -1.84
CA ALA A 81 13.13 1.94 -1.58
C ALA A 81 13.60 0.48 -1.61
N ALA A 82 14.39 0.10 -2.61
CA ALA A 82 14.97 -1.24 -2.74
C ALA A 82 15.88 -1.58 -1.55
N ALA A 83 16.76 -0.66 -1.14
CA ALA A 83 17.66 -0.87 0.00
C ALA A 83 16.90 -1.06 1.33
N GLN A 84 15.74 -0.41 1.49
CA GLN A 84 14.91 -0.52 2.68
C GLN A 84 13.89 -1.67 2.62
N GLY A 85 13.75 -2.37 1.49
CA GLY A 85 12.69 -3.36 1.28
C GLY A 85 11.27 -2.75 1.30
N ARG A 86 11.15 -1.48 0.93
CA ARG A 86 9.89 -0.70 0.95
C ARG A 86 9.45 -0.34 -0.47
N ARG A 87 8.23 0.16 -0.62
CA ARG A 87 7.77 0.72 -1.91
C ARG A 87 8.23 2.18 -2.04
N ALA A 88 8.54 2.61 -3.26
CA ALA A 88 8.87 4.01 -3.57
C ALA A 88 7.82 5.01 -3.05
N ALA A 89 6.53 4.65 -3.12
CA ALA A 89 5.44 5.47 -2.60
C ALA A 89 5.49 5.70 -1.08
N GLU A 90 6.05 4.75 -0.31
CA GLU A 90 6.22 4.91 1.14
C GLU A 90 7.38 5.86 1.44
N VAL A 91 8.50 5.68 0.72
CA VAL A 91 9.67 6.58 0.81
C VAL A 91 9.30 8.02 0.46
N MET A 92 8.58 8.22 -0.66
CA MET A 92 8.13 9.55 -1.07
C MET A 92 7.18 10.18 -0.04
N ARG A 93 6.29 9.39 0.57
CA ARG A 93 5.37 9.90 1.59
C ARG A 93 6.14 10.40 2.81
N ASP A 94 7.06 9.60 3.33
CA ASP A 94 7.89 9.98 4.48
C ASP A 94 8.69 11.24 4.19
N ALA A 95 9.31 11.32 3.01
CA ALA A 95 10.09 12.49 2.60
C ALA A 95 9.23 13.77 2.54
N ILE A 96 8.01 13.69 1.99
CA ILE A 96 7.07 14.81 1.95
C ILE A 96 6.64 15.20 3.38
N THR A 97 6.28 14.23 4.22
CA THR A 97 5.89 14.48 5.62
C THR A 97 7.03 15.15 6.40
N MET A 98 8.25 14.64 6.27
CA MET A 98 9.44 15.21 6.90
C MET A 98 9.66 16.66 6.46
N TYR A 99 9.67 16.92 5.15
CA TYR A 99 9.87 18.26 4.61
C TYR A 99 8.79 19.24 5.10
N VAL A 100 7.52 18.84 5.08
CA VAL A 100 6.41 19.67 5.57
C VAL A 100 6.55 19.95 7.06
N ASN A 101 6.84 18.95 7.89
CA ASN A 101 6.99 19.14 9.34
C ASN A 101 8.16 20.07 9.68
N GLU A 102 9.29 19.93 8.98
CA GLU A 102 10.47 20.80 9.15
C GLU A 102 10.20 22.26 8.78
N HIS A 103 9.29 22.51 7.84
CA HIS A 103 9.04 23.85 7.31
C HIS A 103 7.72 24.48 7.79
N ALA A 104 6.81 23.71 8.40
CA ALA A 104 5.54 24.22 8.94
C ALA A 104 5.71 25.06 10.22
N SER A 105 6.90 25.06 10.83
CA SER A 105 7.23 25.79 12.05
C SER A 105 8.10 27.04 11.80
N ARG A 106 8.29 27.43 10.53
CA ARG A 106 8.87 28.71 10.11
C ARG A 106 7.78 29.67 9.68
#